data_AF-A0A2J8Y0X5-F1
#
_entry.id   AF-A0A2J8Y0X5-F1
#
_cell.length_a   1.000
_cell.length_b   1.000
_cell.length_c   1.000
_cell.angle_alpha   90.00
_cell.angle_beta   90.00
_cell.angle_gamma   90.00
#
_symmetry.space_group_name_H-M   'P 1'
#
loop_
_entity.id
_entity.type
_entity.pdbx_description
1 polymer ?
#
loop_
_entity_poly.entity_id
_entity_poly.type
_entity_poly.pdbx_seq_one_letter_code
_entity_poly.pdbx_strand_id
1 'polypeptide(L)'
;MAALRQPQVAELLAEARRAFREEFGADPELAVSAPGRVNLIGEHTDYNQGLVLPMALELMTVLVGSPRKDGLVSLLTTSEGADEPQRLQFPLPTALRSLEPGTPRWANYVKGVIQYYPEP
;
A
#
# COMPACT_ATOMS: atom_id res chain seq x y z
N MET A 1 -18.53 10.64 -23.29
CA MET A 1 -17.90 9.61 -22.45
C MET A 1 -18.39 9.79 -21.02
N ALA A 2 -18.83 8.73 -20.35
CA ALA A 2 -19.21 8.80 -18.94
C ALA A 2 -17.96 8.67 -18.05
N ALA A 3 -17.96 9.35 -16.91
CA ALA A 3 -16.89 9.20 -15.92
C ALA A 3 -16.87 7.76 -15.38
N LEU A 4 -15.68 7.24 -15.10
CA LEU A 4 -15.53 5.94 -14.41
C LEU A 4 -16.05 6.06 -12.98
N ARG A 5 -16.68 4.98 -12.49
CA ARG A 5 -17.09 4.87 -11.09
C ARG A 5 -15.84 4.90 -10.19
N GLN A 6 -15.89 5.70 -9.14
CA GLN A 6 -14.87 5.75 -8.09
C GLN A 6 -15.47 5.11 -6.83
N PRO A 7 -14.97 3.93 -6.39
CA PRO A 7 -15.47 3.30 -5.18
C PRO A 7 -15.26 4.18 -3.95
N GLN A 8 -16.27 4.29 -3.09
CA GLN A 8 -16.12 5.01 -1.83
C GLN A 8 -15.22 4.22 -0.87
N VAL A 9 -14.62 4.90 0.11
CA VAL A 9 -13.76 4.27 1.12
C VAL A 9 -14.43 3.10 1.84
N ALA A 10 -15.74 3.18 2.09
CA ALA A 10 -16.50 2.11 2.73
C ALA A 10 -16.57 0.83 1.87
N GLU A 11 -16.65 0.97 0.54
CA GLU A 11 -16.68 -0.16 -0.39
C GLU A 11 -15.30 -0.85 -0.43
N LEU A 12 -14.23 -0.08 -0.57
CA LEU A 12 -12.85 -0.58 -0.57
C LEU A 12 -12.50 -1.24 0.77
N LEU A 13 -12.93 -0.65 1.88
CA LEU A 13 -12.74 -1.21 3.21
C LEU A 13 -13.48 -2.55 3.38
N ALA A 14 -14.71 -2.65 2.90
CA ALA A 14 -15.48 -3.88 2.97
C ALA A 14 -14.83 -5.01 2.14
N GLU A 15 -14.33 -4.68 0.95
CA GLU A 15 -13.57 -5.63 0.12
C GLU A 15 -12.29 -6.10 0.83
N ALA A 16 -11.47 -5.16 1.31
CA ALA A 16 -10.20 -5.48 1.96
C ALA A 16 -10.40 -6.33 3.23
N ARG A 17 -11.41 -6.01 4.05
CA ARG A 17 -11.77 -6.79 5.25
C ARG A 17 -12.20 -8.21 4.90
N ARG A 18 -12.98 -8.39 3.82
CA ARG A 18 -13.39 -9.71 3.35
C ARG A 18 -12.18 -10.53 2.90
N ALA A 19 -11.32 -9.96 2.05
CA ALA A 19 -10.11 -10.61 1.58
C ALA A 19 -9.18 -11.00 2.74
N PHE A 20 -9.02 -10.11 3.74
CA PHE A 20 -8.22 -10.39 4.93
C PHE A 20 -8.79 -11.56 5.74
N ARG A 21 -10.11 -11.59 5.96
CA ARG A 21 -10.77 -12.66 6.71
C ARG A 21 -10.64 -14.01 6.00
N GLU A 22 -10.79 -14.03 4.68
CA GLU A 22 -10.64 -15.23 3.86
C GLU A 22 -9.19 -15.76 3.87
N GLU A 23 -8.19 -14.89 3.80
CA GLU A 23 -6.77 -15.27 3.76
C GLU A 23 -6.21 -15.65 5.15
N PHE A 24 -6.60 -14.91 6.21
CA PHE A 24 -5.97 -15.03 7.53
C PHE A 24 -6.88 -15.60 8.63
N GLY A 25 -8.15 -15.86 8.33
CA GLY A 25 -9.09 -16.53 9.24
C GLY A 25 -9.57 -15.71 10.43
N ALA A 26 -9.31 -14.40 10.46
CA ALA A 26 -9.71 -13.48 11.54
C ALA A 26 -10.08 -12.10 10.97
N ASP A 27 -10.73 -11.26 11.79
CA ASP A 27 -10.96 -9.87 11.42
C ASP A 27 -9.69 -9.02 11.58
N PRO A 28 -9.43 -8.05 10.67
CA PRO A 28 -8.30 -7.14 10.82
C PRO A 28 -8.53 -6.17 11.99
N GLU A 29 -7.47 -5.86 12.72
CA GLU A 29 -7.50 -4.94 13.86
C GLU A 29 -7.40 -3.46 13.43
N LEU A 30 -6.71 -3.19 12.33
CA LEU A 30 -6.40 -1.85 11.83
C LEU A 30 -6.82 -1.67 10.38
N ALA A 31 -7.18 -0.45 10.03
CA ALA A 31 -7.44 -0.02 8.65
C ALA A 31 -6.86 1.39 8.42
N VAL A 32 -6.18 1.58 7.30
CA VAL A 32 -5.60 2.86 6.88
C VAL A 32 -5.87 3.09 5.39
N SER A 33 -5.88 4.34 4.95
CA SER A 33 -5.97 4.68 3.54
C SER A 33 -5.07 5.85 3.17
N ALA A 34 -4.65 5.89 1.90
CA ALA A 34 -3.89 6.99 1.32
C ALA A 34 -4.41 7.28 -0.09
N PRO A 35 -4.71 8.55 -0.44
CA PRO A 35 -5.23 8.90 -1.75
C PRO A 35 -4.13 8.95 -2.81
N GLY A 36 -4.51 8.65 -4.05
CA GLY A 36 -3.78 9.14 -5.21
C GLY A 36 -3.90 10.67 -5.31
N ARG A 37 -3.18 11.27 -6.26
CA ARG A 37 -3.20 12.73 -6.43
C ARG A 37 -3.15 13.13 -7.88
N VAL A 38 -3.68 14.31 -8.17
CA VAL A 38 -3.47 15.02 -9.42
C VAL A 38 -2.72 16.32 -9.12
N ASN A 39 -1.81 16.69 -10.01
CA ASN A 39 -1.15 17.98 -9.96
C ASN A 39 -2.00 18.96 -10.77
N LEU A 40 -2.44 20.07 -10.16
CA LEU A 40 -3.19 21.09 -10.88
C LEU A 40 -2.24 21.97 -11.71
N ILE A 41 -1.08 22.30 -11.14
CA ILE A 41 0.02 23.03 -11.76
C ILE A 41 1.33 22.79 -11.00
N GLY A 42 2.47 23.09 -11.63
CA GLY A 42 3.80 22.97 -11.03
C GLY A 42 4.57 21.72 -11.43
N GLU A 43 4.28 21.12 -12.59
CA GLU A 43 5.02 19.94 -13.07
C GLU A 43 6.51 20.21 -13.23
N HIS A 44 7.34 19.22 -12.90
CA HIS A 44 8.80 19.28 -13.03
C HIS A 44 9.49 20.37 -12.20
N THR A 45 8.80 20.93 -11.20
CA THR A 45 9.37 21.98 -10.33
C THR A 45 9.75 21.49 -8.93
N ASP A 46 9.17 20.39 -8.46
CA ASP A 46 9.38 19.82 -7.13
C ASP A 46 10.85 19.47 -6.87
N TYR A 47 11.48 18.74 -7.78
CA TYR A 47 12.91 18.40 -7.67
C TYR A 47 13.85 19.58 -7.97
N ASN A 48 13.32 20.73 -8.38
CA ASN A 48 14.04 21.98 -8.61
C ASN A 48 13.80 23.02 -7.50
N GLN A 49 13.24 22.63 -6.35
CA GLN A 49 12.90 23.52 -5.22
C GLN A 49 11.85 24.60 -5.59
N GLY A 50 11.01 24.34 -6.59
CA GLY A 50 9.89 25.20 -6.98
C GLY A 50 8.62 24.94 -6.17
N LEU A 51 7.52 25.60 -6.56
CA LEU A 51 6.21 25.46 -5.95
C LEU A 51 5.33 24.48 -6.73
N VAL A 52 4.58 23.64 -6.02
CA VAL A 52 3.60 22.70 -6.57
C VAL A 52 2.22 22.93 -5.98
N LEU A 53 1.17 22.63 -6.75
CA LEU A 53 -0.22 22.66 -6.28
C LEU A 53 -0.95 21.34 -6.59
N PRO A 54 -0.67 20.28 -5.83
CA PRO A 54 -1.38 19.01 -5.95
C PRO A 54 -2.72 19.01 -5.21
N MET A 55 -3.61 18.11 -5.63
CA MET A 55 -4.87 17.81 -4.95
C MET A 55 -5.00 16.29 -4.80
N ALA A 56 -5.41 15.84 -3.61
CA ALA A 56 -5.77 14.44 -3.35
C ALA A 56 -7.03 14.05 -4.14
N LEU A 57 -7.04 12.85 -4.69
CA LEU A 57 -8.19 12.28 -5.39
C LEU A 57 -9.02 11.41 -4.44
N GLU A 58 -10.27 11.14 -4.82
CA GLU A 58 -11.10 10.12 -4.15
C GLU A 58 -10.62 8.69 -4.48
N LEU A 59 -9.84 8.52 -5.56
CA LEU A 59 -9.10 7.30 -5.86
C LEU A 59 -8.01 7.07 -4.80
N MET A 60 -8.01 5.92 -4.14
CA MET A 60 -7.14 5.66 -2.98
C MET A 60 -6.67 4.21 -2.89
N THR A 61 -5.64 3.99 -2.09
CA THR A 61 -5.21 2.67 -1.61
C THR A 61 -5.69 2.47 -0.18
N VAL A 62 -6.22 1.29 0.12
CA VAL A 62 -6.65 0.88 1.47
C VAL A 62 -5.81 -0.31 1.92
N LEU A 63 -5.32 -0.26 3.15
CA LEU A 63 -4.66 -1.38 3.82
C LEU A 63 -5.46 -1.76 5.07
N VAL A 64 -5.69 -3.06 5.26
CA VAL A 64 -6.21 -3.62 6.52
C VAL A 64 -5.24 -4.67 7.02
N GLY A 65 -5.11 -4.80 8.34
CA GLY A 65 -4.14 -5.73 8.90
C GLY A 65 -4.19 -5.85 10.41
N SER A 66 -3.38 -6.78 10.93
CA SER A 66 -3.18 -7.00 12.36
C SER A 66 -1.68 -7.21 12.65
N PRO A 67 -1.19 -6.79 13.83
CA PRO A 67 0.20 -7.03 14.22
C PRO A 67 0.46 -8.53 14.40
N ARG A 68 1.67 -8.96 14.03
CA ARG A 68 2.16 -10.33 14.24
C ARG A 68 3.22 -10.38 15.33
N LYS A 69 3.37 -11.53 15.98
CA LYS A 69 4.33 -11.75 17.07
C LYS A 69 5.60 -12.52 16.64
N ASP A 70 5.67 -12.95 15.39
CA ASP A 70 6.72 -13.85 14.87
C ASP A 70 7.75 -13.13 13.99
N GLY A 71 7.69 -11.80 13.89
CA GLY A 71 8.62 -11.01 13.09
C GLY A 71 8.48 -11.22 11.57
N LEU A 72 7.40 -11.83 11.10
CA LEU A 72 7.08 -11.96 9.69
C LEU A 72 6.12 -10.87 9.22
N VAL A 73 6.27 -10.48 7.96
CA VAL A 73 5.32 -9.67 7.22
C VAL A 73 4.66 -10.57 6.18
N SER A 74 3.33 -10.62 6.17
CA SER A 74 2.54 -11.38 5.20
C SER A 74 1.57 -10.45 4.50
N LEU A 75 1.67 -10.39 3.16
CA LEU A 75 0.94 -9.45 2.32
C LEU A 75 0.08 -10.21 1.31
N LEU A 76 -1.11 -9.66 1.05
CA LEU A 76 -2.01 -10.03 -0.04
C LEU A 76 -2.48 -8.73 -0.71
N THR A 77 -2.52 -8.71 -2.04
CA THR A 77 -3.19 -7.66 -2.82
C THR A 77 -4.33 -8.24 -3.65
N THR A 78 -5.47 -7.53 -3.73
CA THR A 78 -6.60 -7.88 -4.60
C THR A 78 -6.59 -7.09 -5.92
N SER A 79 -5.59 -6.23 -6.13
CA SER A 79 -5.49 -5.41 -7.33
C SER A 79 -5.14 -6.26 -8.56
N GLU A 80 -6.06 -6.37 -9.52
CA GLU A 80 -5.88 -7.19 -10.74
C GLU A 80 -4.66 -6.81 -11.59
N GLY A 81 -4.27 -5.53 -11.58
CA GLY A 81 -3.11 -5.03 -12.34
C GLY A 81 -1.76 -5.25 -11.65
N ALA A 82 -1.73 -5.81 -10.43
CA ALA A 82 -0.49 -6.14 -9.74
C ALA A 82 0.17 -7.37 -10.36
N ASP A 83 1.51 -7.38 -10.44
CA ASP A 83 2.25 -8.53 -10.95
C ASP A 83 2.30 -9.68 -9.94
N GLU A 84 2.30 -10.91 -10.46
CA GLU A 84 2.34 -12.12 -9.64
C GLU A 84 3.70 -12.30 -8.93
N PRO A 85 3.73 -12.89 -7.71
CA PRO A 85 2.58 -13.38 -6.95
C PRO A 85 1.76 -12.27 -6.26
N GLN A 86 0.44 -12.44 -6.15
CA GLN A 86 -0.41 -11.56 -5.32
C GLN A 86 -0.19 -11.74 -3.81
N ARG A 87 0.43 -12.85 -3.39
CA ARG A 87 0.80 -13.16 -2.01
C ARG A 87 2.31 -13.11 -1.82
N LEU A 88 2.77 -12.51 -0.73
CA LEU A 88 4.18 -12.49 -0.39
C LEU A 88 4.40 -12.52 1.11
N GLN A 89 5.41 -13.28 1.55
CA GLN A 89 5.87 -13.30 2.93
C GLN A 89 7.37 -13.06 3.00
N PHE A 90 7.81 -12.27 3.98
CA PHE A 90 9.22 -12.04 4.27
C PHE A 90 9.43 -11.67 5.75
N PRO A 91 10.61 -11.97 6.33
CA PRO A 91 10.93 -11.51 7.68
C PRO A 91 11.19 -10.00 7.71
N LEU A 92 10.96 -9.37 8.85
CA LEU A 92 11.37 -7.99 9.08
C LEU A 92 12.88 -7.80 8.84
N PRO A 93 13.31 -6.63 8.33
CA PRO A 93 14.72 -6.32 8.22
C PRO A 93 15.36 -6.27 9.60
N THR A 94 16.66 -6.54 9.64
CA THR A 94 17.50 -6.42 10.83
C THR A 94 18.79 -5.71 10.45
N ALA A 95 19.58 -5.29 11.44
CA ALA A 95 20.90 -4.70 11.19
C ALA A 95 21.84 -5.59 10.35
N LEU A 96 21.63 -6.91 10.36
CA LEU A 96 22.43 -7.87 9.61
C LEU A 96 21.81 -8.26 8.25
N ARG A 97 20.53 -7.93 8.02
CA ARG A 97 19.79 -8.37 6.84
C ARG A 97 18.76 -7.33 6.41
N SER A 98 19.06 -6.67 5.29
CA SER A 98 18.15 -5.73 4.64
C SER A 98 17.12 -6.42 3.76
N LEU A 99 16.00 -5.76 3.53
CA LEU A 99 15.07 -6.07 2.45
C LEU A 99 15.64 -5.56 1.13
N GLU A 100 15.52 -6.38 0.09
CA GLU A 100 15.99 -6.05 -1.26
C GLU A 100 14.81 -5.89 -2.23
N PRO A 101 14.92 -4.97 -3.21
CA PRO A 101 13.99 -4.92 -4.35
C PRO A 101 14.00 -6.25 -5.12
N GLY A 102 12.84 -6.67 -5.61
CA GLY A 102 12.71 -7.88 -6.40
C GLY A 102 11.33 -8.04 -7.04
N THR A 103 10.91 -9.29 -7.20
CA THR A 103 9.55 -9.63 -7.61
C THR A 103 8.71 -10.07 -6.40
N PRO A 104 7.40 -9.79 -6.38
CA PRO A 104 6.65 -8.95 -7.32
C PRO A 104 6.95 -7.46 -7.10
N ARG A 105 6.85 -6.64 -8.15
CA ARG A 105 7.25 -5.22 -8.12
C ARG A 105 6.36 -4.39 -7.21
N TRP A 106 5.06 -4.71 -7.12
CA TRP A 106 4.16 -4.00 -6.20
C TRP A 106 4.63 -4.08 -4.74
N ALA A 107 5.25 -5.19 -4.33
CA ALA A 107 5.70 -5.37 -2.96
C ALA A 107 6.96 -4.57 -2.64
N ASN A 108 7.70 -4.08 -3.65
CA ASN A 108 8.89 -3.25 -3.44
C ASN A 108 8.53 -1.92 -2.78
N TYR A 109 7.35 -1.36 -3.02
CA TYR A 109 6.88 -0.16 -2.32
C TYR A 109 6.74 -0.42 -0.82
N VAL A 110 6.10 -1.54 -0.45
CA VAL A 110 5.90 -1.92 0.95
C VAL A 110 7.23 -2.25 1.63
N LYS A 111 8.09 -3.04 0.97
CA LYS A 111 9.43 -3.37 1.47
C LYS A 111 10.28 -2.12 1.68
N GLY A 112 10.28 -1.19 0.73
CA GLY A 112 11.04 0.06 0.82
C GLY A 112 10.61 0.90 2.02
N VAL A 113 9.30 1.06 2.24
CA VAL A 113 8.79 1.78 3.42
C VAL A 113 9.21 1.09 4.71
N ILE A 114 9.07 -0.24 4.82
CA ILE A 114 9.48 -0.99 6.02
C ILE A 114 10.99 -0.88 6.25
N GLN A 115 11.81 -0.95 5.20
CA GLN A 115 13.27 -0.88 5.28
C GLN A 115 13.80 0.45 5.84
N TYR A 116 13.10 1.55 5.55
CA TYR A 116 13.49 2.89 5.96
C TYR A 116 12.57 3.49 7.03
N TYR A 117 11.64 2.69 7.57
CA TYR A 117 10.82 3.14 8.68
C TYR A 117 11.74 3.35 9.89
N PRO A 118 11.73 4.54 10.52
CA PRO A 118 12.60 4.80 11.66
C PRO A 118 12.29 3.80 12.78
N GLU A 119 13.33 3.27 13.41
CA GLU A 119 13.13 2.50 14.65
C GLU A 119 12.40 3.39 15.67
N PRO A 120 11.40 2.85 16.39
CA PRO A 120 10.70 3.59 17.43
C PRO A 120 11.62 4.05 18.56
#